data_AF-A0A085VAE1-F1
#
_entry.id   AF-A0A085VAE1-F1
#
_cell.length_a   1.000
_cell.length_b   1.000
_cell.length_c   1.000
_cell.angle_alpha   90.00
_cell.angle_beta   90.00
_cell.angle_gamma   90.00
#
_symmetry.space_group_name_H-M   'P 1'
#
loop_
_entity.id
_entity.type
_entity.pdbx_description
1 polymer ?
#
loop_
_entity_poly.entity_id
_entity_poly.type
_entity_poly.pdbx_seq_one_letter_code
_entity_poly.pdbx_strand_id
1 'polypeptide(L)' 'MGMTDDDDTVYCDIQMPVAKGRELLHLVNTLRHSKAYPSVDNVFEHMPYELSTSTDSVENPTSWDSWGPTHH' A
#
# COMPACT_ATOMS: atom_id res chain seq x y z
N MET A 1 8.98 6.08 27.99
CA MET A 1 7.78 5.74 27.21
C MET A 1 8.21 4.64 26.27
N GLY A 2 7.68 3.42 26.45
CA GLY A 2 8.26 2.21 25.88
C GLY A 2 8.17 2.15 24.36
N MET A 3 9.31 1.92 23.70
CA MET A 3 9.37 1.42 22.33
C MET A 3 9.41 -0.10 22.42
N THR A 4 8.26 -0.73 22.59
CA THR A 4 8.08 -2.08 22.07
C THR A 4 7.73 -1.88 20.61
N ASP A 5 8.54 -2.40 19.70
CA ASP A 5 8.11 -2.86 18.37
C ASP A 5 9.31 -3.59 17.76
N ASP A 6 9.58 -4.79 18.28
CA ASP A 6 10.25 -5.87 17.52
C ASP A 6 9.28 -6.35 16.43
N ASP A 7 8.74 -5.43 15.63
CA ASP A 7 7.87 -5.75 14.52
C ASP A 7 8.81 -6.04 13.36
N ASP A 8 9.05 -7.33 13.10
CA ASP A 8 9.80 -7.88 11.94
C ASP A 8 9.06 -7.58 10.61
N THR A 9 8.54 -6.36 10.48
CA THR A 9 7.74 -5.86 9.38
C THR A 9 8.68 -5.32 8.30
N VAL A 10 8.53 -5.83 7.08
CA VAL A 10 9.29 -5.38 5.92
C VAL A 10 8.52 -4.27 5.21
N TYR A 11 9.15 -3.08 5.10
CA TYR A 11 8.63 -1.95 4.33
C TYR A 11 9.24 -1.93 2.93
N CYS A 12 8.39 -1.88 1.90
CA CYS A 12 8.81 -1.91 0.49
C CYS A 12 8.22 -0.73 -0.28
N ASP A 13 9.08 0.14 -0.81
CA ASP A 13 8.68 1.16 -1.78
C ASP A 13 8.59 0.54 -3.18
N ILE A 14 7.37 0.30 -3.65
CA ILE A 14 7.13 -0.28 -4.98
C ILE A 14 6.68 0.82 -5.93
N GLN A 15 7.51 1.12 -6.93
CA GLN A 15 7.15 2.07 -8.00
C GLN A 15 6.55 1.31 -9.19
N MET A 16 5.42 1.81 -9.72
CA MET A 16 4.78 1.27 -10.91
C MET A 16 3.90 2.32 -11.60
N PRO A 17 3.56 2.15 -12.90
CA PRO A 17 2.54 2.96 -13.54
C PRO A 17 1.17 2.79 -12.86
N VAL A 18 0.36 3.85 -12.83
CA VAL A 18 -1.00 3.87 -12.25
C VAL A 18 -1.86 2.69 -12.73
N ALA A 19 -1.84 2.39 -14.03
CA ALA A 19 -2.59 1.27 -14.59
C ALA A 19 -2.18 -0.09 -13.98
N LYS A 20 -0.89 -0.26 -13.68
CA LYS A 20 -0.35 -1.44 -13.01
C LYS A 20 -0.67 -1.45 -11.51
N GLY A 21 -0.71 -0.28 -10.87
CA GLY A 21 -1.22 -0.14 -9.49
C GLY A 21 -2.66 -0.64 -9.35
N ARG A 22 -3.53 -0.23 -10.28
CA ARG A 22 -4.94 -0.68 -10.32
C ARG A 22 -5.06 -2.19 -10.57
N GLU A 23 -4.28 -2.74 -11.50
CA GLU A 23 -4.24 -4.18 -11.77
C GLU A 23 -3.78 -4.98 -10.55
N LEU A 24 -2.71 -4.52 -9.88
CA LEU A 24 -2.21 -5.14 -8.66
C LEU A 24 -3.23 -5.06 -7.51
N LEU A 25 -3.89 -3.92 -7.33
CA LEU A 25 -4.96 -3.75 -6.33
C LEU A 25 -6.09 -4.76 -6.54
N HIS A 26 -6.51 -4.98 -7.79
CA HIS A 26 -7.53 -5.97 -8.11
C HIS A 26 -7.06 -7.40 -7.77
N LEU A 27 -5.81 -7.74 -8.10
CA LEU A 27 -5.23 -9.03 -7.79
C LEU A 27 -5.13 -9.28 -6.28
N VAL A 28 -4.62 -8.31 -5.51
CA VAL A 28 -4.50 -8.42 -4.04
C VAL A 28 -5.86 -8.61 -3.40
N ASN A 29 -6.87 -7.85 -3.82
CA ASN A 29 -8.25 -8.04 -3.34
C ASN A 29 -8.77 -9.44 -3.64
N THR A 30 -8.48 -9.98 -4.83
CA THR A 30 -8.87 -11.35 -5.20
C THR A 30 -8.19 -12.38 -4.29
N LEU A 31 -6.89 -12.22 -4.04
CA LEU A 31 -6.13 -13.11 -3.15
C LEU A 31 -6.66 -13.05 -1.71
N ARG A 32 -6.93 -11.84 -1.19
CA ARG A 32 -7.54 -11.64 0.14
C ARG A 32 -8.87 -12.37 0.28
N HIS A 33 -9.78 -12.20 -0.69
CA HIS A 33 -11.09 -12.84 -0.67
C HIS A 33 -11.01 -14.37 -0.85
N SER A 34 -9.99 -14.87 -1.54
CA SER A 34 -9.81 -16.32 -1.74
C SER A 34 -9.53 -17.07 -0.44
N LYS A 35 -8.97 -16.41 0.57
CA LYS A 35 -8.51 -17.00 1.84
C LYS A 35 -7.57 -18.22 1.67
N ALA A 36 -6.97 -18.36 0.49
CA ALA A 36 -6.09 -19.48 0.15
C ALA A 36 -4.72 -19.41 0.85
N TYR A 37 -4.34 -18.24 1.37
CA TYR A 37 -3.01 -17.98 1.93
C TYR A 37 -3.08 -17.39 3.35
N PRO A 38 -3.48 -18.18 4.35
CA PRO A 38 -3.64 -17.69 5.73
C PRO A 38 -2.34 -17.17 6.37
N SER A 39 -1.19 -17.67 5.93
CA SER A 39 0.12 -17.24 6.46
C SER A 39 0.53 -15.82 6.08
N VAL A 40 -0.16 -15.21 5.10
CA VAL A 40 0.12 -13.84 4.62
C VAL A 40 -1.17 -13.00 4.52
N ASP A 41 -2.25 -13.43 5.17
CA ASP A 41 -3.54 -12.70 5.13
C ASP A 41 -3.37 -11.28 5.70
N ASN A 42 -2.55 -11.11 6.74
CA ASN A 42 -2.18 -9.81 7.31
C ASN A 42 -1.51 -8.86 6.29
N VAL A 43 -0.73 -9.39 5.35
CA VAL A 43 -0.13 -8.59 4.27
C VAL A 43 -1.22 -8.12 3.31
N PHE A 44 -2.15 -9.00 2.96
CA PHE A 44 -3.29 -8.67 2.09
C PHE A 44 -4.34 -7.76 2.75
N GLU A 45 -4.34 -7.61 4.07
CA GLU A 45 -5.19 -6.63 4.75
C GLU A 45 -4.68 -5.20 4.55
N HIS A 46 -3.37 -4.98 4.59
CA HIS A 46 -2.76 -3.66 4.47
C HIS A 46 -2.55 -3.22 3.02
N MET A 47 -2.12 -4.14 2.14
CA MET A 47 -1.78 -3.81 0.75
C MET A 47 -2.89 -3.07 -0.04
N PRO A 48 -4.19 -3.43 0.04
CA PRO A 48 -5.23 -2.72 -0.71
C PRO A 48 -5.35 -1.25 -0.31
N TYR A 49 -5.26 -0.96 0.98
CA TYR A 49 -5.34 0.40 1.49
C TYR A 49 -4.18 1.24 0.94
N GLU A 50 -2.94 0.77 1.15
CA GLU A 50 -1.73 1.48 0.70
C GLU A 50 -1.67 1.69 -0.81
N LEU A 51 -2.02 0.65 -1.59
CA LEU A 51 -2.06 0.73 -3.05
C LEU A 51 -3.15 1.68 -3.55
N SER A 52 -4.34 1.67 -2.92
CA SER A 52 -5.43 2.58 -3.29
C SER A 52 -5.06 4.04 -3.00
N THR A 53 -4.56 4.34 -1.80
CA THR A 53 -4.11 5.66 -1.39
C THR A 53 -3.01 6.18 -2.32
N SER A 54 -1.99 5.36 -2.61
CA SER A 54 -0.87 5.75 -3.47
C SER A 54 -1.32 5.99 -4.92
N THR A 55 -2.25 5.17 -5.43
CA THR A 55 -2.80 5.33 -6.78
C THR A 55 -3.65 6.61 -6.86
N ASP A 56 -4.55 6.81 -5.90
CA ASP A 56 -5.45 7.96 -5.84
C ASP A 56 -4.69 9.28 -5.73
N SER A 57 -3.57 9.30 -5.01
CA SER A 57 -2.70 10.47 -4.88
C SER A 57 -2.07 10.89 -6.22
N VAL A 58 -1.70 9.92 -7.07
CA VAL A 58 -1.13 10.21 -8.40
C VAL A 58 -2.21 10.62 -9.40
N GLU A 59 -3.40 10.02 -9.34
CA GLU A 59 -4.49 10.29 -10.27
C GLU A 59 -5.26 11.56 -9.95
N ASN A 60 -5.46 11.83 -8.66
CA ASN A 60 -6.19 12.97 -8.14
C ASN A 60 -5.33 13.67 -7.09
N PRO A 61 -4.24 14.33 -7.51
CA PRO A 61 -3.38 15.05 -6.58
C PRO A 61 -4.23 16.06 -5.84
N THR A 62 -4.31 15.90 -4.52
CA THR A 62 -5.00 16.91 -3.70
C THR A 62 -4.16 18.17 -3.71
N SER A 63 -4.76 19.33 -3.49
CA SER A 63 -3.99 20.59 -3.41
C SER A 63 -2.94 20.60 -2.27
N TRP A 64 -2.90 19.59 -1.41
CA TRP A 64 -1.82 19.40 -0.44
C TRP A 64 -0.51 18.90 -1.06
N ASP A 65 -0.54 18.32 -2.26
CA ASP A 65 0.67 18.04 -3.06
C ASP A 65 1.36 19.32 -3.57
N SER A 66 0.79 20.50 -3.32
CA SER A 66 1.44 21.80 -3.54
C SER A 66 2.57 22.10 -2.54
N TRP A 67 2.74 21.30 -1.48
CA TRP A 67 3.74 21.55 -0.42
C TRP A 67 5.06 20.80 -0.64
N GLY A 68 5.40 20.51 -1.90
CA GLY A 68 6.76 20.10 -2.32
C GLY A 68 7.25 18.78 -1.72
N PRO A 69 8.40 18.27 -2.18
CA PRO A 69 8.98 17.06 -1.60
C PRO A 69 9.45 17.37 -0.18
N THR A 70 8.83 16.77 0.84
CA THR A 70 9.48 16.61 2.14
C THR A 70 10.62 15.62 1.96
N HIS A 71 11.82 16.17 1.71
CA HIS A 71 13.07 15.47 1.98
C HIS A 71 13.14 15.16 3.47
N HIS A 72 13.13 13.89 3.83
CA HIS A 72 13.64 13.37 5.10
C HIS A 72 14.43 12.10 4.84
#